data_AF-A0A1I6WMS9-F1
#
_entry.id   AF-A0A1I6WMS9-F1
#
_cell.length_a   1.000
_cell.length_b   1.000
_cell.length_c   1.000
_cell.angle_alpha   90.00
_cell.angle_beta   90.00
_cell.angle_gamma   90.00
#
_symmetry.space_group_name_H-M   'P 1'
#
loop_
_entity.id
_entity.type
_entity.pdbx_description
1 polymer ?
#
loop_
_entity_poly.entity_id
_entity_poly.type
_entity_poly.pdbx_seq_one_letter_code
_entity_poly.pdbx_strand_id
1 'polypeptide(L)'
;MNETIHAALLEARRAALSDHVNEWAAKPVGSIKRGFARAVKSAGLEDVSPHILRHTAAVLMAEASVSMDEIAQYLGHSETRITAAVYTRFSPSHLMQAAKALEFGRK
;
A
#
# COMPACT_ATOMS: atom_id res chain seq x y z
N MET A 1 -9.77 1.65 0.74
CA MET A 1 -9.32 2.36 1.95
C MET A 1 -9.69 1.49 3.14
N ASN A 2 -8.75 1.24 4.07
CA ASN A 2 -9.04 0.43 5.25
C ASN A 2 -9.73 1.26 6.36
N GLU A 3 -10.29 0.56 7.36
CA GLU A 3 -11.06 1.19 8.44
C GLU A 3 -10.21 2.14 9.29
N THR A 4 -8.99 1.75 9.63
CA THR A 4 -8.07 2.54 10.45
C THR A 4 -7.77 3.89 9.81
N ILE A 5 -7.40 3.91 8.52
CA ILE A 5 -7.12 5.15 7.78
C ILE A 5 -8.39 5.97 7.65
N HIS A 6 -9.53 5.34 7.33
CA HIS A 6 -10.80 6.06 7.21
C HIS A 6 -11.18 6.76 8.51
N ALA A 7 -11.07 6.09 9.67
CA ALA A 7 -11.34 6.68 10.97
C ALA A 7 -10.42 7.87 11.26
N ALA A 8 -9.12 7.73 10.99
CA ALA A 8 -8.15 8.82 11.19
C ALA A 8 -8.43 10.03 10.28
N LEU A 9 -8.81 9.79 9.02
CA LEU A 9 -9.16 10.87 8.09
C LEU A 9 -10.47 11.56 8.46
N LEU A 10 -11.46 10.84 9.00
CA LEU A 10 -12.68 11.44 9.52
C LEU A 10 -12.40 12.32 10.73
N GLU A 11 -11.53 11.88 11.63
CA GLU A 11 -11.09 12.69 12.76
C GLU A 11 -10.39 13.97 12.30
N ALA A 12 -9.42 13.85 11.40
CA ALA A 12 -8.73 14.99 10.80
C ALA A 12 -9.71 15.94 10.09
N ARG A 13 -10.71 15.40 9.36
CA ARG A 13 -11.73 16.22 8.68
C ARG A 13 -12.57 17.03 9.67
N ARG A 14 -12.90 16.49 10.84
CA ARG A 14 -13.66 17.23 11.87
C ARG A 14 -12.88 18.41 12.44
N ALA A 15 -11.55 18.32 12.46
CA ALA A 15 -10.66 19.36 12.98
C ALA A 15 -10.16 20.32 11.88
N ALA A 16 -10.37 20.03 10.60
CA ALA A 16 -9.89 20.83 9.49
C ALA A 16 -10.55 22.22 9.46
N LEU A 17 -9.73 23.25 9.23
CA LEU A 17 -10.14 24.65 9.06
C LEU A 17 -10.24 25.06 7.59
N SER A 18 -9.91 24.16 6.66
CA SER A 18 -10.02 24.30 5.21
C SER A 18 -10.80 23.14 4.59
N ASP A 19 -11.02 23.22 3.28
CA ASP A 19 -11.68 22.14 2.52
C ASP A 19 -10.82 20.87 2.40
N HIS A 20 -9.59 20.85 2.91
CA HIS A 20 -8.64 19.75 2.77
C HIS A 20 -8.45 19.01 4.09
N VAL A 21 -8.47 17.67 4.06
CA VAL A 21 -8.23 16.84 5.25
C VAL A 21 -6.78 16.97 5.75
N ASN A 22 -5.83 17.06 4.83
CA ASN A 22 -4.41 17.25 5.14
C ASN A 22 -4.06 18.73 5.00
N GLU A 23 -4.04 19.45 6.13
CA GLU A 23 -3.79 20.89 6.17
C GLU A 23 -2.74 21.29 7.21
N TRP A 24 -2.18 22.48 7.02
CA TRP A 24 -1.34 23.17 7.98
C TRP A 24 -1.64 24.67 7.92
N ALA A 25 -1.92 25.28 9.07
CA ALA A 25 -2.30 26.69 9.18
C ALA A 25 -3.48 27.07 8.25
N ALA A 26 -4.55 26.25 8.26
CA ALA A 26 -5.76 26.40 7.44
C ALA A 26 -5.49 26.44 5.91
N LYS A 27 -4.37 25.86 5.47
CA LYS A 27 -4.00 25.74 4.05
C LYS A 27 -3.66 24.30 3.72
N PRO A 28 -3.92 23.85 2.48
CA PRO A 28 -3.55 22.51 2.06
C PRO A 28 -2.05 22.28 2.20
N VAL A 29 -1.66 21.08 2.63
CA VAL A 29 -0.26 20.66 2.62
C VAL A 29 0.19 20.52 1.16
N GLY A 30 1.04 21.44 0.70
CA GLY A 30 1.55 21.44 -0.69
C GLY A 30 2.61 20.37 -0.96
N SER A 31 3.31 19.87 0.06
CA SER A 31 4.32 18.81 -0.11
C SER A 31 4.62 18.08 1.19
N ILE A 32 4.64 16.76 1.14
CA ILE A 32 4.98 15.90 2.29
C ILE A 32 6.49 15.66 2.44
N LYS A 33 7.31 16.06 1.46
CA LYS A 33 8.73 15.64 1.36
C LYS A 33 9.53 15.96 2.62
N ARG A 34 9.37 17.16 3.19
CA ARG A 34 10.12 17.58 4.39
C ARG A 34 9.68 16.81 5.63
N GLY A 35 8.37 16.65 5.81
CA GLY A 35 7.81 15.88 6.93
C GLY A 35 8.25 14.43 6.87
N PHE A 36 8.18 13.84 5.69
CA PHE A 36 8.62 12.47 5.44
C PHE A 36 10.11 12.27 5.71
N ALA A 37 10.98 13.14 5.16
CA ALA A 37 12.43 13.05 5.38
C ALA A 37 12.80 13.15 6.88
N ARG A 38 12.08 13.98 7.64
CA ARG A 38 12.25 14.07 9.10
C ARG A 38 11.82 12.78 9.80
N ALA A 39 10.70 12.18 9.40
CA ALA A 39 10.24 10.91 9.94
C ALA A 39 11.23 9.77 9.66
N VAL A 40 11.74 9.69 8.42
CA VAL A 40 12.78 8.72 8.01
C VAL A 40 14.04 8.86 8.88
N LYS A 41 14.54 10.09 9.05
CA LYS A 41 15.68 10.37 9.92
C LYS A 41 15.41 9.99 11.38
N SER A 42 14.22 10.30 11.89
CA SER A 42 13.83 9.96 13.26
C SER A 42 13.72 8.46 13.50
N ALA A 43 13.40 7.69 12.46
CA ALA A 43 13.35 6.23 12.50
C ALA A 43 14.73 5.57 12.30
N GLY A 44 15.79 6.34 12.05
CA GLY A 44 17.13 5.80 11.78
C GLY A 44 17.23 5.06 10.45
N LEU A 45 16.38 5.40 9.48
CA LEU A 45 16.35 4.77 8.16
C LEU A 45 17.06 5.64 7.12
N GLU A 46 17.65 5.00 6.12
CA GLU A 46 18.32 5.65 4.97
C GLU A 46 17.64 5.23 3.66
N ASP A 47 17.69 6.10 2.65
CA ASP A 47 17.16 5.88 1.29
C ASP A 47 15.68 5.46 1.19
N VAL A 48 14.88 5.74 2.23
CA VAL A 48 13.44 5.48 2.20
C VAL A 48 12.70 6.63 1.52
N SER A 49 11.83 6.29 0.56
CA SER A 49 10.93 7.21 -0.13
C SER A 49 9.46 6.77 0.02
N PRO A 50 8.48 7.65 -0.23
CA PRO A 50 7.07 7.24 -0.24
C PRO A 50 6.75 6.13 -1.25
N HIS A 51 7.51 6.04 -2.35
CA HIS A 51 7.36 4.95 -3.32
C HIS A 51 7.77 3.59 -2.74
N ILE A 52 8.77 3.56 -1.85
CA ILE A 52 9.15 2.33 -1.15
C ILE A 52 8.02 1.87 -0.24
N LEU A 53 7.34 2.77 0.49
CA LEU A 53 6.20 2.39 1.32
C LEU A 53 5.05 1.78 0.50
N ARG A 54 4.82 2.31 -0.71
CA ARG A 54 3.84 1.75 -1.64
C ARG A 54 4.25 0.35 -2.11
N HIS A 55 5.54 0.13 -2.39
CA HIS A 55 6.06 -1.19 -2.72
C HIS A 55 5.89 -2.17 -1.55
N THR A 56 6.23 -1.75 -0.33
CA THR A 56 6.02 -2.55 0.88
C THR A 56 4.55 -2.95 1.05
N ALA A 57 3.61 -2.03 0.84
CA ALA A 57 2.18 -2.35 0.92
C ALA A 57 1.76 -3.43 -0.09
N ALA A 58 2.28 -3.37 -1.32
CA ALA A 58 2.05 -4.38 -2.34
C ALA A 58 2.60 -5.76 -1.94
N VAL A 59 3.82 -5.81 -1.39
CA VAL A 59 4.45 -7.06 -0.91
C VAL A 59 3.63 -7.67 0.22
N LEU A 60 3.22 -6.87 1.20
CA LEU A 60 2.40 -7.34 2.32
C LEU A 60 1.05 -7.90 1.86
N MET A 61 0.41 -7.27 0.85
CA MET A 61 -0.82 -7.81 0.25
C MET A 61 -0.57 -9.13 -0.50
N ALA A 62 0.57 -9.26 -1.19
CA ALA A 62 0.96 -10.48 -1.89
C ALA A 62 1.24 -11.63 -0.91
N GLU A 63 1.92 -11.35 0.20
CA GLU A 63 2.16 -12.31 1.30
C GLU A 63 0.84 -12.76 1.95
N ALA A 64 -0.12 -11.84 2.08
CA ALA A 64 -1.49 -12.14 2.48
C ALA A 64 -2.31 -12.89 1.41
N SER A 65 -1.69 -13.32 0.31
CA SER A 65 -2.30 -14.06 -0.79
C SER A 65 -3.43 -13.34 -1.52
N VAL A 66 -3.45 -12.00 -1.48
CA VAL A 66 -4.34 -11.19 -2.33
C VAL A 66 -3.89 -11.34 -3.79
N SER A 67 -4.85 -11.43 -4.72
CA SER A 67 -4.51 -11.61 -6.13
C SER A 67 -3.79 -10.38 -6.70
N MET A 68 -2.92 -10.60 -7.68
CA MET A 68 -2.18 -9.49 -8.32
C MET A 68 -3.11 -8.48 -8.99
N ASP A 69 -4.24 -8.93 -9.53
CA ASP A 69 -5.24 -8.06 -10.15
C ASP A 69 -5.92 -7.15 -9.12
N GLU A 70 -6.27 -7.69 -7.95
CA GLU A 70 -6.82 -6.90 -6.83
C GLU A 70 -5.80 -5.89 -6.31
N ILE A 71 -4.54 -6.30 -6.14
CA ILE A 71 -3.45 -5.40 -5.70
C ILE A 71 -3.24 -4.28 -6.71
N ALA A 72 -3.22 -4.58 -8.01
CA ALA A 72 -3.03 -3.59 -9.07
C ALA A 72 -4.17 -2.56 -9.10
N GLN A 73 -5.42 -3.02 -8.97
CA GLN A 73 -6.59 -2.15 -8.87
C GLN A 73 -6.55 -1.30 -7.60
N TYR A 74 -6.24 -1.90 -6.45
CA TYR A 74 -6.20 -1.20 -5.16
C TYR A 74 -5.15 -0.09 -5.15
N LEU A 75 -3.97 -0.37 -5.70
CA LEU A 75 -2.90 0.62 -5.77
C LEU A 75 -3.17 1.67 -6.86
N GLY A 76 -4.01 1.40 -7.86
CA GLY A 76 -4.30 2.34 -8.94
C GLY A 76 -3.16 2.46 -9.96
N HIS A 77 -2.51 1.34 -10.29
CA HIS A 77 -1.46 1.34 -11.30
C HIS A 77 -2.04 1.57 -12.72
N SER A 78 -1.48 2.54 -13.44
CA SER A 78 -1.45 2.55 -14.91
C SER A 78 -0.39 1.59 -15.48
N GLU A 79 0.53 1.11 -14.63
CA GLU A 79 1.71 0.34 -15.02
C GLU A 79 1.69 -1.07 -14.40
N THR A 80 0.79 -1.91 -14.89
CA THR A 80 0.65 -3.34 -14.55
C THR A 80 1.93 -4.16 -14.80
N ARG A 81 2.82 -3.69 -15.70
CA ARG A 81 4.04 -4.41 -16.11
C ARG A 81 5.09 -4.60 -15.01
N ILE A 82 5.27 -3.66 -14.08
CA ILE A 82 6.24 -3.81 -12.97
C ILE A 82 5.66 -4.69 -11.85
N THR A 83 4.33 -4.71 -11.70
CA THR A 83 3.64 -5.44 -10.63
C THR A 83 3.53 -6.95 -10.90
N ALA A 84 3.57 -7.39 -12.17
CA ALA A 84 3.59 -8.84 -12.46
C ALA A 84 5.00 -9.45 -12.33
N ALA A 85 6.04 -8.72 -12.76
CA ALA A 85 7.41 -9.24 -12.85
C ALA A 85 8.14 -9.36 -11.51
N VAL A 86 7.82 -8.50 -10.53
CA VAL A 86 8.48 -8.50 -9.22
C VAL A 86 7.82 -9.46 -8.23
N TYR A 87 6.50 -9.71 -8.37
CA TYR A 87 5.70 -10.34 -7.30
C TYR A 87 5.41 -11.82 -7.52
N THR A 88 5.63 -12.34 -8.74
CA THR A 88 5.50 -13.78 -9.06
C THR A 88 6.39 -14.67 -8.18
N ARG A 89 7.46 -14.11 -7.60
CA ARG A 89 8.41 -14.84 -6.73
C ARG A 89 8.00 -14.90 -5.26
N PHE A 90 7.10 -14.02 -4.80
CA PHE A 90 6.82 -13.81 -3.36
C PHE A 90 5.58 -14.54 -2.84
N SER A 91 4.88 -15.32 -3.68
CA SER A 91 3.80 -16.18 -3.21
C SER A 91 4.12 -17.67 -3.41
N PRO A 92 4.88 -18.29 -2.49
CA PRO A 92 4.96 -19.74 -2.41
C PRO A 92 3.57 -20.38 -2.28
N SER A 93 2.62 -19.67 -1.64
CA SER A 93 1.26 -20.14 -1.40
C SER A 93 0.36 -20.12 -2.64
N HIS A 94 0.54 -19.18 -3.58
CA HIS A 94 -0.31 -19.10 -4.77
C HIS A 94 -0.11 -20.30 -5.71
N LEU A 95 1.13 -20.76 -5.88
CA LEU A 95 1.41 -22.00 -6.60
C LEU A 95 0.86 -23.24 -5.89
N MET A 96 0.81 -23.20 -4.55
CA MET A 96 0.28 -24.32 -3.76
C MET A 96 -1.25 -24.42 -3.87
N GLN A 97 -1.96 -23.29 -3.94
CA GLN A 97 -3.40 -23.25 -4.28
C GLN A 97 -3.66 -23.73 -5.71
N ALA A 98 -2.85 -23.29 -6.69
CA ALA A 98 -2.96 -23.75 -8.07
C ALA A 98 -2.67 -25.25 -8.22
N ALA A 99 -1.66 -25.76 -7.50
CA ALA A 99 -1.36 -27.18 -7.44
C ALA A 99 -2.49 -27.98 -6.78
N LYS A 100 -3.09 -27.46 -5.70
CA LYS A 100 -4.24 -28.08 -5.04
C LYS A 100 -5.49 -28.13 -5.92
N ALA A 101 -5.70 -27.13 -6.79
CA ALA A 101 -6.80 -27.14 -7.76
C ALA A 101 -6.66 -28.26 -8.82
N LEU A 102 -5.46 -28.84 -8.98
CA LEU A 102 -5.20 -29.99 -9.85
C LEU A 102 -5.33 -31.34 -9.12
N GLU A 103 -5.63 -31.38 -7.82
CA GLU A 103 -5.95 -32.63 -7.13
C GLU A 103 -7.37 -33.11 -7.47
N PHE A 104 -7.49 -33.87 -8.56
CA PHE A 104 -8.74 -34.57 -8.94
C PHE A 104 -8.93 -35.92 -8.21
N GLY A 105 -8.16 -36.18 -7.14
CA GLY A 105 -7.94 -37.53 -6.58
C GLY A 105 -8.53 -37.85 -5.20
N ARG A 106 -9.30 -36.97 -4.57
CA ARG A 106 -9.95 -37.27 -3.28
C ARG A 106 -11.46 -37.37 -3.42
N LYS A 107 -11.93 -38.63 -3.52
CA LYS A 107 -13.28 -39.02 -3.07
C LYS A 107 -13.35 -38.99 -1.55
#